data_AF-A0A848QRL6-F1
#
_entry.id   AF-A0A848QRL6-F1
#
_cell.length_a   1.000
_cell.length_b   1.000
_cell.length_c   1.000
_cell.angle_alpha   90.00
_cell.angle_beta   90.00
_cell.angle_gamma   90.00
#
_symmetry.space_group_name_H-M   'P 1'
#
loop_
_entity.id
_entity.type
_entity.pdbx_description
1 polymer ?
#
loop_
_entity_poly.entity_id
_entity_poly.type
_entity_poly.pdbx_seq_one_letter_code
_entity_poly.pdbx_strand_id
1 'polypeptide(L)'
;MYYDKATAALEQELRREEAKLQKIQDQAAEKKRKLRAVKSRLFATTKSDKWHAMALTAEARRIGFTGEHAEALFHLRNLSLSDYVEAVTPFANAKAEASILSVEYDAVRANYTDWTELGKHQHWDRARREYEAEVEGFKKWQAENPDKTSWRDKPATKNQYFLIWRTAEHLGIQQPLNLKCGEAHDWLDNHDANLRFRAALAAETDSQPVTAPPTNQPASKPVRDEAAQPKSSSSSENPDG
;
A
#
# COMPACT_ATOMS: atom_id res chain seq x y z
N MET A 1 -49.19 61.98 -5.00
CA MET A 1 -47.93 61.61 -5.70
C MET A 1 -46.74 61.60 -4.73
N TYR A 2 -46.71 60.70 -3.74
CA TYR A 2 -45.58 60.56 -2.80
C TYR A 2 -44.90 59.17 -2.89
N TYR A 3 -45.61 58.20 -3.47
CA TYR A 3 -45.18 56.81 -3.64
C TYR A 3 -44.04 56.64 -4.67
N ASP A 4 -43.96 57.54 -5.65
CA ASP A 4 -43.06 57.40 -6.81
C ASP A 4 -41.60 57.76 -6.50
N LYS A 5 -41.37 58.60 -5.49
CA LYS A 5 -40.01 59.00 -5.08
C LYS A 5 -39.34 57.97 -4.17
N ALA A 6 -40.12 57.29 -3.32
CA ALA A 6 -39.61 56.28 -2.41
C ALA A 6 -39.25 54.98 -3.13
N THR A 7 -40.05 54.57 -4.12
CA THR A 7 -39.75 53.43 -5.00
C THR A 7 -38.49 53.70 -5.84
N ALA A 8 -38.37 54.90 -6.41
CA ALA A 8 -37.19 55.29 -7.18
C ALA A 8 -35.90 55.29 -6.34
N ALA A 9 -35.96 55.67 -5.06
CA ALA A 9 -34.82 55.62 -4.15
C ALA A 9 -34.39 54.17 -3.83
N LEU A 10 -35.36 53.28 -3.55
CA LEU A 10 -35.10 51.86 -3.29
C LEU A 10 -34.50 51.15 -4.51
N GLU A 11 -34.99 51.45 -5.72
CA GLU A 11 -34.42 50.93 -6.96
C GLU A 11 -32.96 51.39 -7.18
N GLN A 12 -32.64 52.63 -6.81
CA GLN A 12 -31.27 53.14 -6.90
C GLN A 12 -30.34 52.44 -5.90
N GLU A 13 -30.81 52.16 -4.68
CA GLU A 13 -30.04 51.42 -3.68
C GLU A 13 -29.81 49.97 -4.13
N LEU A 14 -30.84 49.30 -4.64
CA LEU A 14 -30.73 47.93 -5.14
C LEU A 14 -29.72 47.84 -6.30
N ARG A 15 -29.78 48.77 -7.28
CA ARG A 15 -28.78 48.86 -8.36
C ARG A 15 -27.36 49.11 -7.86
N ARG A 16 -27.19 49.90 -6.78
CA ARG A 16 -25.87 50.15 -6.17
C ARG A 16 -25.33 48.89 -5.49
N GLU A 17 -26.17 48.14 -4.79
CA GLU A 17 -25.76 46.88 -4.16
C GLU A 17 -25.45 45.79 -5.20
N GLU A 18 -26.26 45.68 -6.26
CA GLU A 18 -25.98 44.80 -7.40
C GLU A 18 -24.65 45.15 -8.07
N ALA A 19 -24.38 46.44 -8.30
CA ALA A 19 -23.11 46.90 -8.87
C ALA A 19 -21.91 46.59 -7.96
N LYS A 20 -22.07 46.70 -6.64
CA LYS A 20 -21.03 46.31 -5.66
C LYS A 20 -20.77 44.80 -5.70
N LEU A 21 -21.84 43.99 -5.72
CA LEU A 21 -21.73 42.53 -5.82
C LEU A 21 -21.04 42.13 -7.13
N GLN A 22 -21.43 42.73 -8.24
CA GLN A 22 -20.79 42.48 -9.54
C GLN A 22 -19.30 42.83 -9.51
N LYS A 23 -18.93 43.98 -8.93
CA LYS A 23 -17.52 44.38 -8.78
C LYS A 23 -16.72 43.40 -7.93
N ILE A 24 -17.31 42.86 -6.85
CA ILE A 24 -16.67 41.84 -6.00
C ILE A 24 -16.51 40.52 -6.79
N GLN A 25 -17.52 40.12 -7.55
CA GLN A 25 -17.45 38.93 -8.40
C GLN A 25 -16.38 39.07 -9.49
N ASP A 26 -16.28 40.24 -10.14
CA ASP A 26 -15.27 40.53 -11.15
C ASP A 26 -13.85 40.49 -10.56
N GLN A 27 -13.66 41.09 -9.38
CA GLN A 27 -12.38 41.02 -8.66
C GLN A 27 -12.01 39.59 -8.26
N ALA A 28 -12.98 38.79 -7.81
CA ALA A 28 -12.76 37.37 -7.51
C ALA A 28 -12.42 36.58 -8.78
N ALA A 29 -13.09 36.86 -9.89
CA ALA A 29 -12.82 36.23 -11.19
C ALA A 29 -11.41 36.59 -11.70
N GLU A 30 -10.98 37.85 -11.56
CA GLU A 30 -9.65 38.30 -11.93
C GLU A 30 -8.56 37.65 -11.06
N LYS A 31 -8.76 37.60 -9.73
CA LYS A 31 -7.87 36.88 -8.82
C LYS A 31 -7.77 35.40 -9.19
N LYS A 32 -8.90 34.73 -9.50
CA LYS A 32 -8.91 33.34 -10.00
C LYS A 32 -8.19 33.19 -11.33
N ARG A 33 -8.29 34.15 -12.26
CA ARG A 33 -7.55 34.16 -13.54
C ARG A 33 -6.05 34.30 -13.28
N LYS A 34 -5.61 35.24 -12.45
CA LYS A 34 -4.21 35.44 -12.06
C LYS A 34 -3.63 34.20 -11.37
N LEU A 35 -4.35 33.61 -10.42
CA LEU A 35 -3.94 32.36 -9.76
C LEU A 35 -3.79 31.22 -10.76
N ARG A 36 -4.72 31.06 -11.72
CA ARG A 36 -4.59 30.06 -12.79
C ARG A 36 -3.37 30.29 -13.68
N ALA A 37 -3.08 31.54 -14.04
CA ALA A 37 -1.92 31.89 -14.86
C ALA A 37 -0.60 31.59 -14.13
N VAL A 38 -0.47 31.99 -12.85
CA VAL A 38 0.70 31.68 -12.01
C VAL A 38 0.85 30.17 -11.84
N LYS A 39 -0.24 29.48 -11.51
CA LYS A 39 -0.28 28.02 -11.37
C LYS A 39 0.17 27.33 -12.67
N SER A 40 -0.35 27.77 -13.81
CA SER A 40 0.05 27.24 -15.13
C SER A 40 1.52 27.47 -15.43
N ARG A 41 2.09 28.62 -15.04
CA ARG A 41 3.52 28.92 -15.24
C ARG A 41 4.41 28.05 -14.36
N LEU A 42 4.01 27.82 -13.12
CA LEU A 42 4.72 26.94 -12.18
C LEU A 42 4.69 25.47 -12.62
N PHE A 43 3.55 24.98 -13.12
CA PHE A 43 3.44 23.63 -13.69
C PHE A 43 4.07 23.48 -15.07
N ALA A 44 4.32 24.58 -15.78
CA ALA A 44 5.11 24.54 -17.02
C ALA A 44 6.61 24.31 -16.75
N THR A 45 7.12 24.76 -15.59
CA THR A 45 8.53 24.58 -15.21
C THR A 45 8.78 23.31 -14.42
N THR A 46 7.78 22.77 -13.73
CA THR A 46 7.88 21.54 -12.95
C THR A 46 7.12 20.42 -13.65
N LYS A 47 7.84 19.35 -14.03
CA LYS A 47 7.17 18.17 -14.57
C LYS A 47 6.35 17.52 -13.45
N SER A 48 5.09 17.23 -13.74
CA SER A 48 4.22 16.58 -12.75
C SER A 48 4.73 15.18 -12.38
N ASP A 49 4.45 14.70 -11.16
CA ASP A 49 4.78 13.33 -10.74
C ASP A 49 4.20 12.27 -11.69
N LYS A 50 3.03 12.54 -12.26
CA LYS A 50 2.43 11.69 -13.29
C LYS A 50 3.32 11.57 -14.53
N TRP A 51 3.93 12.67 -14.97
CA TRP A 51 4.89 12.64 -16.07
C TRP A 51 6.12 11.81 -15.70
N HIS A 52 6.64 11.96 -14.48
CA HIS A 52 7.77 11.16 -14.01
C HIS A 52 7.45 9.67 -13.97
N ALA A 53 6.29 9.28 -13.43
CA ALA A 53 5.83 7.91 -13.41
C ALA A 53 5.66 7.35 -14.84
N MET A 54 5.10 8.12 -15.77
CA MET A 54 4.97 7.72 -17.17
C MET A 54 6.34 7.56 -17.85
N ALA A 55 7.27 8.48 -17.63
CA ALA A 55 8.60 8.43 -18.23
C ALA A 55 9.40 7.22 -17.73
N LEU A 56 9.35 6.93 -16.42
CA LEU A 56 10.03 5.79 -15.81
C LEU A 56 9.44 4.44 -16.26
N THR A 57 8.14 4.39 -16.53
CA THR A 57 7.45 3.16 -16.96
C THR A 57 7.36 2.99 -18.48
N ALA A 58 7.75 4.00 -19.26
CA ALA A 58 7.65 3.98 -20.72
C ALA A 58 8.45 2.82 -21.33
N GLU A 59 9.66 2.56 -20.81
CA GLU A 59 10.50 1.48 -21.31
C GLU A 59 9.94 0.10 -20.95
N ALA A 60 9.42 -0.05 -19.73
CA ALA A 60 8.73 -1.28 -19.32
C ALA A 60 7.53 -1.58 -20.24
N ARG A 61 6.75 -0.56 -20.61
CA ARG A 61 5.66 -0.72 -21.59
C ARG A 61 6.14 -1.10 -22.98
N ARG A 62 7.26 -0.55 -23.46
CA ARG A 62 7.83 -0.92 -24.77
C ARG A 62 8.21 -2.39 -24.84
N ILE A 63 8.70 -2.94 -23.73
CA ILE A 63 9.11 -4.35 -23.62
C ILE A 63 7.91 -5.29 -23.52
N GLY A 64 6.76 -4.80 -23.06
CA GLY A 64 5.50 -5.56 -23.04
C GLY A 64 4.79 -5.58 -21.69
N PHE A 65 5.36 -4.96 -20.64
CA PHE A 65 4.66 -4.88 -19.36
C PHE A 65 3.35 -4.11 -19.47
N THR A 66 2.29 -4.73 -18.92
CA THR A 66 0.96 -4.13 -18.76
C THR A 66 0.62 -3.99 -17.28
N GLY A 67 -0.53 -3.37 -16.97
CA GLY A 67 -1.02 -3.28 -15.59
C GLY A 67 -1.29 -4.66 -14.96
N GLU A 68 -1.56 -5.69 -15.77
CA GLU A 68 -1.81 -7.05 -15.30
C GLU A 68 -0.56 -7.71 -14.71
N HIS A 69 0.63 -7.25 -15.10
CA HIS A 69 1.91 -7.76 -14.61
C HIS A 69 2.39 -7.05 -13.34
N ALA A 70 1.67 -6.03 -12.86
CA ALA A 70 2.12 -5.19 -11.75
C ALA A 70 2.37 -5.99 -10.47
N GLU A 71 1.48 -6.92 -10.13
CA GLU A 71 1.58 -7.76 -8.93
C GLU A 71 2.76 -8.74 -9.00
N ALA A 72 2.91 -9.46 -10.12
CA ALA A 72 4.04 -10.36 -10.32
C ALA A 72 5.39 -9.63 -10.33
N LEU A 73 5.45 -8.45 -10.94
CA LEU A 73 6.65 -7.62 -10.93
C LEU A 73 6.94 -7.06 -9.53
N PHE A 74 5.90 -6.73 -8.77
CA PHE A 74 6.04 -6.32 -7.37
C PHE A 74 6.65 -7.44 -6.53
N HIS A 75 6.19 -8.68 -6.71
CA HIS A 75 6.79 -9.85 -6.06
C HIS A 75 8.28 -9.97 -6.38
N LEU A 76 8.64 -10.02 -7.66
CA LEU A 76 10.02 -10.15 -8.11
C LEU A 76 10.92 -9.07 -7.49
N ARG A 77 10.44 -7.83 -7.40
CA ARG A 77 11.22 -6.69 -6.89
C ARG A 77 11.31 -6.61 -5.37
N ASN A 78 10.51 -7.38 -4.64
CA ASN A 78 10.60 -7.48 -3.17
C ASN A 78 11.38 -8.72 -2.71
N LEU A 79 11.89 -9.54 -3.63
CA LEU A 79 12.81 -10.62 -3.29
C LEU A 79 14.11 -10.07 -2.70
N SER A 80 14.81 -10.91 -1.93
CA SER A 80 16.19 -10.60 -1.56
C SER A 80 17.06 -10.54 -2.82
N LEU A 81 18.20 -9.86 -2.77
CA LEU A 81 19.07 -9.78 -3.94
C LEU A 81 19.51 -11.16 -4.45
N SER A 82 19.74 -12.11 -3.55
CA SER A 82 20.10 -13.49 -3.91
C SER A 82 18.97 -14.18 -4.66
N ASP A 83 17.76 -14.15 -4.09
CA ASP A 83 16.58 -14.81 -4.67
C ASP A 83 16.17 -14.14 -5.99
N TYR A 84 16.32 -12.81 -6.09
CA TYR A 84 16.09 -12.07 -7.32
C TYR A 84 17.01 -12.55 -8.44
N VAL A 85 18.32 -12.63 -8.16
CA VAL A 85 19.32 -13.10 -9.14
C VAL A 85 19.00 -14.53 -9.56
N GLU A 86 18.72 -15.42 -8.61
CA GLU A 86 18.36 -16.81 -8.88
C GLU A 86 17.11 -16.90 -9.78
N ALA A 87 16.08 -16.10 -9.50
CA ALA A 87 14.84 -16.09 -10.26
C ALA A 87 15.01 -15.61 -11.71
N VAL A 88 15.91 -14.65 -11.97
CA VAL A 88 16.09 -14.07 -13.32
C VAL A 88 17.22 -14.70 -14.13
N THR A 89 18.20 -15.34 -13.48
CA THR A 89 19.38 -15.94 -14.14
C THR A 89 19.04 -16.92 -15.26
N PRO A 90 18.05 -17.83 -15.13
CA PRO A 90 17.67 -18.75 -16.21
C PRO A 90 17.28 -18.02 -17.51
N PHE A 91 16.71 -16.81 -17.38
CA PHE A 91 16.23 -16.00 -18.51
C PHE A 91 17.33 -15.11 -19.08
N ALA A 92 18.31 -14.71 -18.27
CA ALA A 92 19.47 -13.93 -18.71
C ALA A 92 20.40 -14.78 -19.58
N ASN A 93 20.65 -16.03 -19.20
CA ASN A 93 21.56 -16.92 -19.91
C ASN A 93 21.12 -17.26 -21.34
N ALA A 94 19.82 -17.10 -21.64
CA ALA A 94 19.29 -17.32 -22.98
C ALA A 94 19.62 -16.18 -23.97
N LYS A 95 20.07 -15.01 -23.50
CA LYS A 95 20.28 -13.81 -24.32
C LYS A 95 21.46 -12.95 -23.81
N ALA A 96 22.62 -13.06 -24.45
CA ALA A 96 23.85 -12.37 -24.05
C ALA A 96 23.77 -10.82 -24.04
N GLU A 97 22.85 -10.22 -24.80
CA GLU A 97 22.66 -8.76 -24.89
C GLU A 97 21.27 -8.30 -24.39
N ALA A 98 20.57 -9.14 -23.63
CA ALA A 98 19.25 -8.75 -23.10
C ALA A 98 19.37 -7.62 -22.06
N SER A 99 18.48 -6.64 -22.15
CA SER A 99 18.32 -5.65 -21.09
C SER A 99 17.69 -6.29 -19.85
N ILE A 100 18.02 -5.78 -18.66
CA ILE A 100 17.44 -6.26 -17.39
C ILE A 100 15.91 -6.32 -17.47
N LEU A 101 15.26 -5.27 -18.00
CA LEU A 101 13.81 -5.23 -18.12
C LEU A 101 13.26 -6.32 -19.05
N SER A 102 13.97 -6.69 -20.12
CA SER A 102 13.56 -7.80 -21.00
C SER A 102 13.68 -9.16 -20.32
N VAL A 103 14.70 -9.34 -19.47
CA VAL A 103 14.89 -10.54 -18.65
C VAL A 103 13.80 -10.62 -17.57
N GLU A 104 13.54 -9.52 -16.85
CA GLU A 104 12.44 -9.43 -15.88
C GLU A 104 11.10 -9.78 -16.52
N TYR A 105 10.84 -9.27 -17.73
CA TYR A 105 9.59 -9.55 -18.44
C TYR A 105 9.44 -11.03 -18.79
N ASP A 106 10.49 -11.65 -19.32
CA ASP A 106 10.47 -13.08 -19.64
C ASP A 106 10.27 -13.95 -18.38
N ALA A 107 10.92 -13.58 -17.27
CA ALA A 107 10.78 -14.25 -15.99
C ALA A 107 9.36 -14.12 -15.40
N VAL A 108 8.81 -12.90 -15.41
CA VAL A 108 7.44 -12.61 -14.94
C VAL A 108 6.43 -13.35 -15.80
N ARG A 109 6.61 -13.38 -17.13
CA ARG A 109 5.68 -14.07 -18.03
C ARG A 109 5.70 -15.58 -17.80
N ALA A 110 6.87 -16.16 -17.56
CA ALA A 110 7.01 -17.60 -17.31
C ALA A 110 6.38 -18.03 -15.97
N ASN A 111 6.38 -17.14 -14.97
CA ASN A 111 5.88 -17.43 -13.61
C ASN A 111 4.63 -16.62 -13.24
N TYR A 112 3.87 -16.18 -14.26
CA TYR A 112 2.87 -15.12 -14.09
C TYR A 112 1.85 -15.39 -13.00
N THR A 113 1.24 -16.58 -13.00
CA THR A 113 0.18 -16.95 -12.06
C THR A 113 0.68 -16.95 -10.62
N ASP A 114 1.73 -17.71 -10.33
CA ASP A 114 2.25 -17.90 -8.97
C ASP A 114 2.80 -16.59 -8.39
N TRP A 115 3.57 -15.84 -9.18
CA TRP A 115 4.12 -14.56 -8.74
C TRP A 115 3.05 -13.49 -8.57
N THR A 116 1.97 -13.54 -9.36
CA THR A 116 0.83 -12.64 -9.18
C THR A 116 0.16 -12.87 -7.83
N GLU A 117 -0.08 -14.13 -7.43
CA GLU A 117 -0.66 -14.42 -6.13
C GLU A 117 0.27 -14.03 -4.97
N LEU A 118 1.57 -14.32 -5.08
CA LEU A 118 2.56 -13.88 -4.10
C LEU A 118 2.62 -12.34 -4.01
N GLY A 119 2.56 -11.65 -5.14
CA GLY A 119 2.53 -10.19 -5.23
C GLY A 119 1.32 -9.59 -4.54
N LYS A 120 0.13 -10.13 -4.83
CA LYS A 120 -1.13 -9.73 -4.16
C LYS A 120 -1.03 -9.91 -2.65
N HIS A 121 -0.51 -11.05 -2.19
CA HIS A 121 -0.31 -11.31 -0.77
C HIS A 121 0.65 -10.29 -0.13
N GLN A 122 1.78 -10.00 -0.77
CA GLN A 122 2.72 -8.99 -0.27
C GLN A 122 2.11 -7.58 -0.25
N HIS A 123 1.34 -7.20 -1.27
CA HIS A 123 0.63 -5.92 -1.31
C HIS A 123 -0.40 -5.82 -0.18
N TRP A 124 -1.12 -6.91 0.06
CA TRP A 124 -2.06 -7.02 1.16
C TRP A 124 -1.38 -6.88 2.52
N ASP A 125 -0.30 -7.63 2.77
CA ASP A 125 0.43 -7.61 4.05
C ASP A 125 1.09 -6.26 4.31
N ARG A 126 1.66 -5.63 3.27
CA ARG A 126 2.16 -4.25 3.37
C ARG A 126 1.05 -3.28 3.77
N ALA A 127 -0.10 -3.33 3.09
CA ALA A 127 -1.21 -2.46 3.39
C ALA A 127 -1.77 -2.70 4.81
N ARG A 128 -1.71 -3.94 5.30
CA ARG A 128 -2.08 -4.30 6.67
C ARG A 128 -1.15 -3.66 7.68
N ARG A 129 0.16 -3.80 7.52
CA ARG A 129 1.15 -3.19 8.41
C ARG A 129 1.07 -1.66 8.43
N GLU A 130 0.88 -1.04 7.27
CA GLU A 130 0.69 0.41 7.18
C GLU A 130 -0.56 0.86 7.96
N TYR A 131 -1.64 0.10 7.86
CA TYR A 131 -2.86 0.34 8.64
C TYR A 131 -2.65 0.16 10.15
N GLU A 132 -2.02 -0.94 10.58
CA GLU A 132 -1.70 -1.21 11.98
C GLU A 132 -0.85 -0.07 12.58
N ALA A 133 0.19 0.38 11.85
CA ALA A 133 1.03 1.49 12.25
C ALA A 133 0.26 2.82 12.34
N GLU A 134 -0.69 3.09 11.44
CA GLU A 134 -1.55 4.27 11.49
C GLU A 134 -2.47 4.23 12.73
N VAL A 135 -3.07 3.08 13.03
CA VAL A 135 -3.92 2.88 14.22
C VAL A 135 -3.12 3.08 15.50
N GLU A 136 -1.94 2.48 15.60
CA GLU A 136 -1.04 2.65 16.76
C GLU A 136 -0.59 4.11 16.91
N GLY A 137 -0.20 4.75 15.81
CA GLY A 137 0.17 6.16 15.79
C GLY A 137 -0.97 7.06 16.26
N PHE A 138 -2.21 6.78 15.84
CA PHE A 138 -3.38 7.52 16.28
C PHE A 138 -3.71 7.30 17.75
N LYS A 139 -3.63 6.05 18.25
CA LYS A 139 -3.80 5.73 19.69
C LYS A 139 -2.79 6.47 20.55
N LYS A 140 -1.52 6.49 20.13
CA LYS A 140 -0.47 7.26 20.80
C LYS A 140 -0.77 8.76 20.81
N TRP A 141 -1.16 9.32 19.66
CA TRP A 141 -1.54 10.72 19.56
C TRP A 141 -2.72 11.08 20.49
N GLN A 142 -3.73 10.22 20.60
CA GLN A 142 -4.85 10.41 21.53
C GLN A 142 -4.39 10.44 22.99
N ALA A 143 -3.51 9.51 23.38
CA ALA A 143 -2.96 9.45 24.72
C ALA A 143 -2.13 10.71 25.07
N GLU A 144 -1.40 11.26 24.10
CA GLU A 144 -0.61 12.48 24.26
C GLU A 144 -1.45 13.78 24.19
N ASN A 145 -2.68 13.72 23.69
CA ASN A 145 -3.54 14.89 23.49
C ASN A 145 -4.97 14.68 24.04
N PRO A 146 -5.13 14.40 25.35
CA PRO A 146 -6.45 14.12 25.94
C PRO A 146 -7.44 15.29 25.78
N ASP A 147 -6.94 16.52 25.75
CA ASP A 147 -7.76 17.73 25.68
C ASP A 147 -8.26 18.03 24.25
N LYS A 148 -7.68 17.37 23.23
CA LYS A 148 -8.06 17.57 21.83
C LYS A 148 -9.20 16.64 21.45
N THR A 149 -10.37 16.82 22.07
CA THR A 149 -11.58 16.06 21.76
C THR A 149 -12.40 16.66 20.62
N SER A 150 -12.09 17.88 20.17
CA SER A 150 -12.86 18.61 19.16
C SER A 150 -12.99 17.92 17.80
N TRP A 151 -12.10 16.96 17.49
CA TRP A 151 -12.25 16.14 16.28
C TRP A 151 -13.41 15.15 16.39
N ARG A 152 -13.75 14.71 17.60
CA ARG A 152 -14.85 13.77 17.85
C ARG A 152 -16.20 14.36 17.48
N ASP A 153 -16.37 15.67 17.67
CA ASP A 153 -17.64 16.38 17.40
C ASP A 153 -17.89 16.73 15.92
N LYS A 154 -16.88 16.58 15.06
CA LYS A 154 -17.04 16.87 13.63
C LYS A 154 -17.97 15.83 12.99
N PRO A 155 -18.66 16.15 11.88
CA PRO A 155 -19.37 15.15 11.10
C PRO A 155 -18.42 14.03 10.66
N ALA A 156 -18.88 12.78 10.67
CA ALA A 156 -18.08 11.67 10.17
C ALA A 156 -17.70 11.90 8.70
N THR A 157 -16.47 11.50 8.36
CA THR A 157 -15.93 11.67 7.02
C THR A 157 -16.61 10.74 6.01
N LYS A 158 -16.60 11.10 4.72
CA LYS A 158 -17.13 10.24 3.66
C LYS A 158 -16.52 8.83 3.68
N ASN A 159 -15.22 8.73 3.97
CA ASN A 159 -14.51 7.46 4.05
C ASN A 159 -14.99 6.62 5.24
N GLN A 160 -15.17 7.23 6.42
CA GLN A 160 -15.75 6.54 7.57
C GLN A 160 -17.17 6.04 7.27
N TYR A 161 -18.04 6.88 6.68
CA TYR A 161 -19.38 6.45 6.28
C TYR A 161 -19.36 5.27 5.30
N PHE A 162 -18.45 5.28 4.34
CA PHE A 162 -18.30 4.19 3.38
C PHE A 162 -17.86 2.88 4.05
N LEU A 163 -16.91 2.96 4.99
CA LEU A 163 -16.47 1.81 5.78
C LEU A 163 -17.59 1.27 6.67
N ILE A 164 -18.34 2.15 7.33
CA ILE A 164 -19.50 1.78 8.15
C ILE A 164 -20.54 1.07 7.31
N TRP A 165 -20.88 1.63 6.14
CA TRP A 165 -21.86 1.03 5.23
C TRP A 165 -21.44 -0.38 4.79
N ARG A 166 -20.20 -0.55 4.31
CA ARG A 166 -19.68 -1.88 3.92
C ARG A 166 -19.65 -2.86 5.08
N THR A 167 -19.30 -2.40 6.27
CA THR A 167 -19.24 -3.22 7.49
C THR A 167 -20.63 -3.66 7.92
N ALA A 168 -21.59 -2.73 7.92
CA ALA A 168 -22.97 -3.03 8.27
C ALA A 168 -23.61 -4.01 7.27
N GLU A 169 -23.39 -3.81 5.97
CA GLU A 169 -23.84 -4.72 4.91
C GLU A 169 -23.25 -6.13 5.09
N HIS A 170 -21.94 -6.23 5.31
CA HIS A 170 -21.27 -7.52 5.50
C HIS A 170 -21.73 -8.26 6.77
N LEU A 171 -21.95 -7.54 7.86
CA LEU A 171 -22.39 -8.11 9.13
C LEU A 171 -23.92 -8.32 9.20
N GLY A 172 -24.67 -7.86 8.21
CA GLY A 172 -26.14 -7.92 8.22
C GLY A 172 -26.78 -7.11 9.35
N ILE A 173 -26.11 -6.05 9.82
CA ILE A 173 -26.59 -5.19 10.91
C ILE A 173 -27.13 -3.87 10.37
N GLN A 174 -27.96 -3.20 11.17
CA GLN A 174 -28.50 -1.89 10.79
C GLN A 174 -27.39 -0.83 10.75
N GLN A 175 -27.32 -0.08 9.65
CA GLN A 175 -26.39 1.03 9.51
C GLN A 175 -26.76 2.18 10.46
N PRO A 176 -25.82 2.67 11.30
CA PRO A 176 -26.05 3.87 12.07
C PRO A 176 -26.06 5.12 11.17
N LEU A 177 -26.98 6.05 11.46
CA LEU A 177 -27.14 7.30 10.72
C LEU A 177 -26.63 8.49 11.53
N ASN A 178 -26.18 9.54 10.83
CA ASN A 178 -25.82 10.84 11.42
C ASN A 178 -24.74 10.79 12.51
N LEU A 179 -23.79 9.88 12.40
CA LEU A 179 -22.70 9.77 13.36
C LEU A 179 -21.75 10.96 13.27
N LYS A 180 -21.30 11.39 14.45
CA LYS A 180 -20.10 12.23 14.57
C LYS A 180 -18.85 11.40 14.31
N CYS A 181 -17.74 12.06 14.04
CA CYS A 181 -16.47 11.44 13.69
C CYS A 181 -15.92 10.54 14.81
N GLY A 182 -16.09 10.95 16.07
CA GLY A 182 -15.71 10.14 17.23
C GLY A 182 -16.58 8.89 17.37
N GLU A 183 -17.90 9.04 17.24
CA GLU A 183 -18.85 7.93 17.31
C GLU A 183 -18.64 6.95 16.14
N ALA A 184 -18.36 7.47 14.95
CA ALA A 184 -17.99 6.67 13.79
C ALA A 184 -16.68 5.92 14.00
N HIS A 185 -15.67 6.56 14.59
CA HIS A 185 -14.43 5.90 14.96
C HIS A 185 -14.69 4.75 15.95
N ASP A 186 -15.41 5.02 17.04
CA ASP A 186 -15.68 4.02 18.07
C ASP A 186 -16.56 2.88 17.54
N TRP A 187 -17.52 3.18 16.65
CA TRP A 187 -18.31 2.15 15.97
C TRP A 187 -17.44 1.26 15.07
N LEU A 188 -16.54 1.85 14.29
CA LEU A 188 -15.63 1.12 13.39
C LEU A 188 -14.66 0.22 14.18
N ASP A 189 -14.15 0.71 15.31
CA ASP A 189 -13.26 -0.05 16.21
C ASP A 189 -14.00 -1.25 16.84
N ASN A 190 -15.21 -1.03 17.35
CA ASN A 190 -16.02 -2.07 17.97
C ASN A 190 -16.46 -3.19 17.01
N HIS A 191 -16.56 -2.90 15.71
CA HIS A 191 -17.00 -3.87 14.70
C HIS A 191 -15.85 -4.45 13.88
N ASP A 192 -14.60 -4.08 14.18
CA ASP A 192 -13.40 -4.45 13.42
C ASP A 192 -13.64 -4.27 11.90
N ALA A 193 -13.98 -3.02 11.57
CA ALA A 193 -14.56 -2.63 10.29
C ALA A 193 -13.59 -2.69 9.10
N ASN A 194 -12.32 -3.02 9.31
CA ASN A 194 -11.38 -3.22 8.20
C ASN A 194 -11.51 -4.64 7.63
N LEU A 195 -12.66 -4.90 7.00
CA LEU A 195 -13.02 -6.20 6.44
C LEU A 195 -11.98 -6.76 5.45
N ARG A 196 -11.20 -5.88 4.81
CA ARG A 196 -10.13 -6.27 3.87
C ARG A 196 -9.06 -7.14 4.56
N PHE A 197 -8.88 -7.00 5.87
CA PHE A 197 -7.87 -7.76 6.62
C PHE A 197 -8.44 -8.94 7.41
N ARG A 198 -9.77 -9.03 7.59
CA ARG A 198 -10.42 -10.14 8.30
C ARG A 198 -10.31 -11.50 7.62
N ALA A 199 -10.55 -11.57 6.31
CA ALA A 199 -10.61 -12.85 5.59
C ALA A 199 -9.26 -13.59 5.58
N ALA A 200 -8.14 -12.86 5.63
CA ALA A 200 -6.81 -13.43 5.67
C ALA A 200 -6.40 -13.90 7.08
N LEU A 201 -6.82 -13.21 8.14
CA LEU A 201 -6.63 -13.66 9.53
C LEU A 201 -7.32 -15.02 9.78
N ALA A 202 -8.49 -15.25 9.18
CA ALA A 202 -9.17 -16.55 9.23
C ALA A 202 -8.38 -17.66 8.50
N ALA A 203 -7.78 -17.35 7.35
CA ALA A 203 -6.97 -18.32 6.58
C ALA A 203 -5.61 -18.63 7.22
N GLU A 204 -4.99 -17.66 7.90
CA GLU A 204 -3.76 -17.88 8.68
C GLU A 204 -4.00 -18.74 9.94
N THR A 205 -5.21 -18.70 10.50
CA THR A 205 -5.57 -19.51 11.69
C THR A 205 -5.72 -21.00 11.33
N ASP A 206 -6.15 -21.31 10.10
CA ASP A 206 -6.26 -22.69 9.60
C ASP A 206 -4.95 -23.26 9.02
N SER A 207 -3.88 -22.45 8.95
CA SER A 207 -2.59 -22.83 8.37
C SER A 207 -1.46 -22.95 9.40
N GLN A 208 -1.78 -23.33 10.65
CA GLN A 208 -0.72 -23.84 11.52
C GLN A 208 -0.21 -25.17 10.95
N PRO A 209 1.11 -25.32 10.70
CA PRO A 209 1.66 -26.61 10.31
C PRO A 209 1.44 -27.57 11.47
N VAL A 210 0.68 -28.64 11.20
CA VAL A 210 0.61 -29.81 12.07
C VAL A 210 2.05 -30.26 12.30
N THR A 211 2.55 -29.99 13.50
CA THR A 211 3.83 -30.54 13.95
C THR A 211 3.67 -32.05 13.91
N ALA A 212 4.40 -32.68 12.99
CA ALA A 212 4.43 -34.12 12.87
C ALA A 212 4.82 -34.74 14.23
N PRO A 213 4.15 -35.82 14.67
CA PRO A 213 4.50 -36.46 15.93
C PRO A 213 5.93 -37.03 15.85
N PRO A 214 6.72 -36.93 16.94
CA PRO A 214 8.07 -37.48 16.94
C PRO A 214 7.98 -39.00 16.80
N THR A 215 8.45 -39.49 15.65
CA THR A 215 8.64 -40.92 15.40
C THR A 215 9.78 -41.40 16.29
N ASN A 216 9.39 -42.09 17.35
CA ASN A 216 10.24 -42.78 18.29
C ASN A 216 10.78 -44.05 17.61
N GLN A 217 12.10 -44.12 17.39
CA GLN A 217 12.79 -45.36 17.00
C GLN A 217 14.24 -45.36 17.55
N PRO A 218 14.84 -46.53 17.80
CA PRO A 218 14.90 -47.07 19.15
C PRO A 218 16.32 -47.14 19.72
N ALA A 219 16.40 -47.30 21.04
CA ALA A 219 17.61 -47.71 21.73
C ALA A 219 17.96 -49.17 21.40
N SER A 220 19.24 -49.45 21.10
CA SER A 220 20.00 -50.61 21.59
C SER A 220 21.47 -50.53 21.17
N LYS A 221 22.36 -50.31 22.14
CA LYS A 221 23.74 -50.83 22.11
C LYS A 221 23.70 -52.32 22.50
N PRO A 222 24.70 -53.13 22.11
CA PRO A 222 25.65 -53.55 23.15
C PRO A 222 27.13 -53.70 22.72
N VAL A 223 28.00 -53.18 23.61
CA VAL A 223 29.22 -53.73 24.28
C VAL A 223 30.18 -54.74 23.57
N ARG A 224 31.49 -54.51 23.88
CA ARG A 224 32.71 -55.39 23.91
C ARG A 224 33.61 -55.35 22.67
N ASP A 225 34.94 -55.36 22.73
CA ASP A 225 36.00 -55.42 23.77
C ASP A 225 37.29 -54.88 23.06
N GLU A 226 38.11 -54.04 23.69
CA GLU A 226 39.44 -54.37 24.27
C GLU A 226 40.63 -54.43 23.28
N ALA A 227 41.71 -53.70 23.63
CA ALA A 227 43.12 -53.81 23.18
C ALA A 227 43.44 -53.45 21.70
N ALA A 228 44.54 -52.82 21.30
CA ALA A 228 45.77 -52.35 21.94
C ALA A 228 46.40 -51.27 21.02
N GLN A 229 47.09 -50.30 21.61
CA GLN A 229 48.20 -49.59 20.93
C GLN A 229 49.38 -50.59 20.74
N PRO A 230 50.26 -50.46 19.72
CA PRO A 230 51.28 -49.39 19.76
C PRO A 230 51.86 -48.88 18.42
N LYS A 231 52.54 -47.73 18.58
CA LYS A 231 53.74 -47.22 17.91
C LYS A 231 54.40 -48.13 16.86
N SER A 232 54.82 -47.53 15.74
CA SER A 232 56.24 -47.21 15.44
C SER A 232 56.50 -47.15 13.93
N SER A 233 57.33 -46.18 13.50
CA SER A 233 58.39 -46.36 12.48
C SER A 233 57.95 -46.70 11.04
N SER A 234 58.58 -46.33 9.95
CA SER A 234 59.82 -45.65 9.58
C SER A 234 59.81 -45.57 8.05
N SER A 235 60.55 -44.62 7.48
CA SER A 235 61.31 -44.67 6.22
C SER A 235 60.77 -45.40 4.98
N SER A 236 60.74 -44.69 3.85
CA SER A 236 61.78 -44.75 2.79
C SER A 236 61.21 -44.02 1.56
N GLU A 237 61.78 -42.89 1.15
CA GLU A 237 62.81 -42.82 0.10
C GLU A 237 62.40 -43.43 -1.25
N ASN A 238 62.10 -42.51 -2.18
CA ASN A 238 62.64 -42.41 -3.55
C ASN A 238 62.27 -43.52 -4.58
N PRO A 239 62.68 -43.38 -5.86
CA PRO A 239 62.20 -42.41 -6.86
C PRO A 239 61.88 -43.12 -8.21
N ASP A 240 61.81 -42.33 -9.29
CA ASP A 240 61.87 -42.66 -10.72
C ASP A 240 60.57 -42.98 -11.47
N GLY A 241 60.38 -42.15 -12.51
CA GLY A 241 59.28 -42.13 -13.48
C GLY A 241 59.13 -40.74 -14.07
#